data_AF-A0A960XUG0-F1
#
_entry.id   AF-A0A960XUG0-F1
#
_cell.length_a   1.000
_cell.length_b   1.000
_cell.length_c   1.000
_cell.angle_alpha   90.00
_cell.angle_beta   90.00
_cell.angle_gamma   90.00
#
_symmetry.space_group_name_H-M   'P 1'
#
loop_
_entity.id
_entity.type
_entity.pdbx_description
1 polymer ?
#
loop_
_entity_poly.entity_id
_entity_poly.type
_entity_poly.pdbx_seq_one_letter_code
_entity_poly.pdbx_strand_id
1 'polypeptide(L)'
;ADELKLDKDHILLVVAEPEAGGGLSSTLRSFWDDATYKNRVLFLTGEREVIDRLLERSAELKAIRGIIDELEREKTPDTDPQLVGARELRDKILLQLLSAAKEGFDHLYYPMRDGLASADFLMNYQGNNYNGEAQIRETLKSKQKFTEDIDSDTFRKKCEQRLFTQQVMDFSEVKRRSATNPQWQWHLPNALDALKQRMLMEDAWRENGGLIDKGPFPPPVTSVRPQELRRDDSTGEVMLRLVPVHGDKVHYEIGAPATSGSSLVPDLQKFTTSELRLSFLAVDSKGEHQTGAAYEWRNRITLKHRFFQNGDQRMCELQAAPEVPIYYSTDGSTPTDASGLYDEPFPVPSGTICVLALGEKDGIRSEILRADVPASSQAVAVDPSKPATWKRSHSFDTTKETYEFLSQLEKAGASMLGMRVLVGTSPWAEINTDSAMSLDRAAAEKLLIPLRELVGSGEVQLSCDALAFPSGQDLLDWVADRKTELKEQEVIQVVVRNDG
;
A
#
# COMPACT_ATOMS: atom_id res chain seq x y z
N ALA A 1 41.02 25.79 38.67
CA ALA A 1 40.70 25.27 37.32
C ALA A 1 40.71 23.75 37.30
N ASP A 2 41.67 23.12 37.98
CA ASP A 2 41.91 21.66 37.97
C ASP A 2 40.74 20.78 38.45
N GLU A 3 39.76 21.35 39.15
CA GLU A 3 38.54 20.64 39.60
C GLU A 3 37.38 20.70 38.60
N LEU A 4 37.45 21.57 37.58
CA LEU A 4 36.38 21.75 36.60
C LEU A 4 36.41 20.64 35.54
N LYS A 5 35.37 19.80 35.51
CA LYS A 5 35.21 18.73 34.54
C LYS A 5 34.04 19.04 33.61
N LEU A 6 34.34 19.20 32.33
CA LEU A 6 33.31 19.35 31.30
C LEU A 6 32.88 17.98 30.78
N ASP A 7 31.57 17.84 30.65
CA ASP A 7 30.93 16.67 30.06
C ASP A 7 30.28 17.04 28.72
N LYS A 8 30.05 16.05 27.86
CA LYS A 8 29.46 16.25 26.54
C LYS A 8 27.95 16.53 26.60
N ASP A 9 27.25 16.07 27.64
CA ASP A 9 25.79 16.08 27.73
C ASP A 9 25.28 17.22 28.63
N HIS A 10 26.07 17.63 29.62
CA HIS A 10 25.68 18.64 30.61
C HIS A 10 26.39 19.98 30.41
N ILE A 11 25.70 21.08 30.71
CA ILE A 11 26.27 22.43 30.71
C ILE A 11 26.65 22.77 32.14
N LEU A 12 27.92 23.12 32.37
CA LEU A 12 28.45 23.51 33.67
C LEU A 12 28.32 25.03 33.87
N LEU A 13 27.57 25.46 34.89
CA LEU A 13 27.62 26.83 35.39
C LEU A 13 28.75 26.95 36.43
N VAL A 14 29.72 27.81 36.16
CA VAL A 14 30.80 28.14 37.09
C VAL A 14 30.53 29.51 37.69
N VAL A 15 30.31 29.55 39.01
CA VAL A 15 30.21 30.81 39.76
C VAL A 15 31.60 31.14 40.29
N ALA A 16 32.15 32.28 39.91
CA ALA A 16 33.56 32.61 40.16
C ALA A 16 33.75 34.02 40.70
N GLU A 17 34.84 34.19 41.45
CA GLU A 17 35.31 35.50 41.89
C GLU A 17 35.97 36.27 40.72
N PRO A 18 35.78 37.60 40.64
CA PRO A 18 36.34 38.44 39.60
C PRO A 18 37.80 38.80 39.84
N GLU A 19 38.51 39.04 38.75
CA GLU A 19 39.93 39.45 38.80
C GLU A 19 40.07 40.94 39.18
N ALA A 20 41.26 41.35 39.61
CA ALA A 20 41.56 42.76 39.87
C ALA A 20 41.40 43.58 38.57
N GLY A 21 40.34 44.38 38.49
CA GLY A 21 39.95 45.12 37.28
C GLY A 21 38.57 44.74 36.70
N GLY A 22 37.89 43.74 37.28
CA GLY A 22 36.55 43.30 36.88
C GLY A 22 36.54 42.23 35.79
N GLY A 23 35.45 41.45 35.72
CA GLY A 23 35.22 40.46 34.67
C GLY A 23 35.76 39.05 34.94
N LEU A 24 35.86 38.25 33.87
CA LEU A 24 36.30 36.85 33.93
C LEU A 24 37.81 36.74 34.11
N SER A 25 38.24 35.93 35.08
CA SER A 25 39.66 35.74 35.36
C SER A 25 40.45 35.12 34.19
N SER A 26 41.70 35.55 34.04
CA SER A 26 42.69 35.01 33.10
C SER A 26 42.82 33.49 33.16
N THR A 27 42.70 32.92 34.36
CA THR A 27 42.73 31.47 34.59
C THR A 27 41.50 30.76 34.01
N LEU A 28 40.30 31.30 34.21
CA LEU A 28 39.06 30.71 33.66
C LEU A 28 38.97 30.87 32.14
N ARG A 29 39.53 31.96 31.61
CA ARG A 29 39.65 32.17 30.17
C ARG A 29 40.57 31.12 29.54
N SER A 30 41.74 30.90 30.12
CA SER A 30 42.68 29.86 29.67
C SER A 30 42.06 28.46 29.76
N PHE A 31 41.34 28.17 30.85
CA PHE A 31 40.58 26.92 30.98
C PHE A 31 39.58 26.70 29.83
N TRP A 32 38.85 27.74 29.41
CA TRP A 32 37.93 27.65 28.28
C TRP A 32 38.67 27.52 26.93
N ASP A 33 39.79 28.23 26.76
CA ASP A 33 40.60 28.17 25.55
C ASP A 33 41.20 26.77 25.32
N ASP A 34 41.54 26.05 26.40
CA ASP A 34 42.08 24.68 26.34
C ASP A 34 41.01 23.57 26.38
N ALA A 35 39.76 23.93 26.70
CA ALA A 35 38.67 22.96 26.81
C ALA A 35 38.32 22.29 25.47
N THR A 36 38.06 20.98 25.50
CA THR A 36 37.50 20.26 24.33
C THR A 36 36.03 20.61 24.13
N TYR A 37 35.21 20.54 25.19
CA TYR A 37 33.79 20.86 25.15
C TYR A 37 33.53 22.34 25.43
N LYS A 38 34.10 23.21 24.60
CA LYS A 38 33.98 24.68 24.72
C LYS A 38 32.54 25.18 24.77
N ASN A 39 31.59 24.41 24.23
CA ASN A 39 30.18 24.72 24.23
C ASN A 39 29.40 24.15 25.43
N ARG A 40 30.07 23.76 26.52
CA ARG A 40 29.46 23.13 27.70
C ARG A 40 29.76 23.82 29.03
N VAL A 41 30.12 25.10 28.99
CA VAL A 41 30.37 25.90 30.19
C VAL A 41 29.87 27.32 30.00
N LEU A 42 29.40 27.91 31.10
CA LEU A 42 29.17 29.35 31.26
C LEU A 42 29.71 29.80 32.61
N PHE A 43 30.07 31.08 32.70
CA PHE A 43 30.63 31.67 33.91
C PHE A 43 29.74 32.80 34.39
N LEU A 44 29.44 32.80 35.68
CA LEU A 44 28.77 33.90 36.37
C LEU A 44 29.77 34.54 37.32
N THR A 45 30.04 35.82 37.12
CA THR A 45 30.99 36.65 37.89
C THR A 45 30.41 38.06 38.03
N GLY A 46 31.14 38.97 38.68
CA GLY A 46 30.76 40.38 38.75
C GLY A 46 31.92 41.29 39.12
N GLU A 47 31.70 42.21 40.04
CA GLU A 47 32.71 43.18 40.48
C GLU A 47 33.32 42.84 41.85
N ARG A 48 34.62 43.06 41.98
CA ARG A 48 35.39 42.64 43.17
C ARG A 48 34.95 43.34 44.44
N GLU A 49 34.71 44.64 44.38
CA GLU A 49 34.27 45.44 45.53
C GLU A 49 32.94 44.94 46.12
N VAL A 50 32.08 44.37 45.28
CA VAL A 50 30.79 43.84 45.72
C VAL A 50 30.94 42.45 46.36
N ILE A 51 31.87 41.63 45.85
CA ILE A 51 32.14 40.30 46.40
C ILE A 51 32.84 40.38 47.75
N ASP A 52 33.72 41.34 47.97
CA ASP A 52 34.32 41.58 49.29
C ASP A 52 33.22 41.92 50.32
N ARG A 53 32.26 42.80 49.95
CA ARG A 53 31.08 43.10 50.78
C ARG A 53 30.21 41.86 51.02
N LEU A 54 30.05 40.99 50.01
CA LEU A 54 29.31 39.74 50.14
C LEU A 54 29.96 38.79 51.16
N LEU A 55 31.28 38.65 51.12
CA LEU A 55 32.05 37.82 52.05
C LEU A 55 31.98 38.37 53.47
N GLU A 56 32.10 39.69 53.65
CA GLU A 56 31.92 40.35 54.94
C GLU A 56 30.53 40.09 55.52
N ARG A 57 29.45 40.31 54.75
CA ARG A 57 28.08 40.04 55.21
C ARG A 57 27.84 38.56 55.46
N SER A 58 28.51 37.67 54.73
CA SER A 58 28.44 36.22 54.97
C SER A 58 29.08 35.84 56.31
N ALA A 59 30.23 36.45 56.64
CA ALA A 59 30.90 36.26 57.91
C ALA A 59 30.05 36.78 59.08
N GLU A 60 29.44 37.97 58.93
CA GLU A 60 28.51 38.52 59.92
C GLU A 60 27.27 37.64 60.11
N LEU A 61 26.70 37.10 59.03
CA LEU A 61 25.55 36.19 59.10
C LEU A 61 25.91 34.90 59.84
N LYS A 62 27.12 34.38 59.61
CA LYS A 62 27.62 33.20 60.33
C LYS A 62 27.80 33.49 61.82
N ALA A 63 28.33 34.67 62.17
CA ALA A 63 28.52 35.09 63.54
C ALA A 63 27.18 35.23 64.30
N ILE A 64 26.21 35.94 63.73
CA ILE A 64 24.89 36.14 64.39
C ILE A 64 24.10 34.83 64.51
N ARG A 65 24.21 33.93 63.52
CA ARG A 65 23.63 32.58 63.64
C ARG A 65 24.24 31.80 64.81
N GLY A 66 25.56 31.87 64.99
CA GLY A 66 26.22 31.24 66.14
C GLY A 66 25.71 31.79 67.48
N ILE A 67 25.49 33.10 67.59
CA ILE A 67 24.93 33.74 68.79
C ILE A 67 23.49 33.27 69.04
N ILE A 68 22.65 33.21 68.00
CA ILE A 68 21.27 32.72 68.12
C ILE A 68 21.26 31.25 68.56
N ASP A 69 22.10 30.42 67.95
CA ASP A 69 22.22 28.99 68.28
C ASP A 69 22.65 28.77 69.74
N GLU A 70 23.50 29.65 70.29
CA GLU A 70 23.91 29.63 71.70
C GLU A 70 22.77 30.04 72.64
N LEU A 71 22.10 31.15 72.36
CA LEU A 71 20.95 31.64 73.14
C LEU A 71 19.78 30.64 73.17
N GLU A 72 19.52 29.97 72.03
CA GLU A 72 18.50 28.92 71.93
C GLU A 72 18.92 27.66 72.71
N ARG A 73 20.21 27.31 72.72
CA ARG A 73 20.76 26.19 73.50
C ARG A 73 20.64 26.43 75.02
N GLU A 74 20.75 27.68 75.45
CA GLU A 74 20.55 28.09 76.86
C GLU A 74 19.06 28.15 77.27
N LYS A 75 18.13 27.83 76.35
CA LYS A 75 16.67 27.88 76.56
C LYS A 75 16.15 29.28 76.92
N THR A 76 16.79 30.30 76.36
CA THR A 76 16.31 31.68 76.45
C THR A 76 14.88 31.78 75.90
N PRO A 77 13.91 32.39 76.62
CA PRO A 77 12.54 32.51 76.13
C PRO A 77 12.45 33.26 74.80
N ASP A 78 11.53 32.86 73.91
CA ASP A 78 11.35 33.50 72.59
C ASP A 78 11.01 35.00 72.66
N THR A 79 10.48 35.47 73.79
CA THR A 79 10.15 36.88 74.04
C THR A 79 11.31 37.67 74.66
N ASP A 80 12.47 37.05 74.89
CA ASP A 80 13.62 37.72 75.48
C ASP A 80 14.15 38.82 74.54
N PRO A 81 14.38 40.06 75.02
CA PRO A 81 14.86 41.16 74.20
C PRO A 81 16.17 40.87 73.44
N GLN A 82 17.07 40.06 74.00
CA GLN A 82 18.33 39.70 73.35
C GLN A 82 18.11 38.75 72.16
N LEU A 83 17.26 37.74 72.34
CA LEU A 83 16.95 36.77 71.28
C LEU A 83 16.13 37.41 70.15
N VAL A 84 15.15 38.26 70.49
CA VAL A 84 14.37 39.03 69.51
C VAL A 84 15.29 39.97 68.72
N GLY A 85 16.15 40.74 69.40
CA GLY A 85 17.09 41.64 68.74
C GLY A 85 18.11 40.93 67.85
N ALA A 86 18.59 39.74 68.26
CA ALA A 86 19.48 38.92 67.46
C ALA A 86 18.79 38.40 66.19
N ARG A 87 17.52 37.98 66.27
CA ARG A 87 16.71 37.54 65.12
C ARG A 87 16.46 38.70 64.14
N GLU A 88 16.11 39.89 64.63
CA GLU A 88 15.95 41.08 63.80
C GLU A 88 17.26 41.48 63.08
N LEU A 89 18.38 41.43 63.81
CA LEU A 89 19.70 41.72 63.23
C LEU A 89 20.10 40.68 62.18
N ARG A 90 19.84 39.39 62.43
CA ARG A 90 20.03 38.32 61.44
C ARG A 90 19.22 38.60 60.19
N ASP A 91 17.96 38.99 60.31
CA ASP A 91 17.10 39.25 59.15
C ASP A 91 17.59 40.46 58.35
N LYS A 92 18.09 41.50 59.04
CA LYS A 92 18.73 42.66 58.39
C LYS A 92 20.02 42.27 57.65
N ILE A 93 20.91 41.49 58.28
CA ILE A 93 22.16 41.01 57.66
C ILE A 93 21.83 40.11 56.47
N LEU A 94 20.82 39.24 56.59
CA LEU A 94 20.37 38.37 55.50
C LEU A 94 19.88 39.19 54.31
N LEU A 95 19.09 40.24 54.53
CA LEU A 95 18.64 41.13 53.46
C LEU A 95 19.82 41.82 52.76
N GLN A 96 20.79 42.31 53.54
CA GLN A 96 22.01 42.94 53.01
C GLN A 96 22.88 41.96 52.22
N LEU A 97 23.00 40.72 52.70
CA LEU A 97 23.69 39.64 52.00
C LEU A 97 23.04 39.34 50.65
N LEU A 98 21.71 39.22 50.62
CA LEU A 98 20.96 38.98 49.37
C LEU A 98 21.12 40.14 48.38
N SER A 99 21.16 41.38 48.87
CA SER A 99 21.45 42.56 48.04
C SER A 99 22.86 42.52 47.46
N ALA A 100 23.87 42.22 48.29
CA ALA A 100 25.26 42.08 47.85
C ALA A 100 25.43 40.93 46.86
N ALA A 101 24.71 39.81 47.03
CA ALA A 101 24.74 38.68 46.11
C ALA A 101 24.15 39.05 44.74
N LYS A 102 23.08 39.86 44.74
CA LYS A 102 22.46 40.38 43.52
C LYS A 102 23.39 41.33 42.76
N GLU A 103 24.10 42.20 43.47
CA GLU A 103 25.04 43.15 42.86
C GLU A 103 26.35 42.46 42.45
N GLY A 104 26.77 41.40 43.15
CA GLY A 104 28.10 40.80 43.00
C GLY A 104 28.24 39.78 41.88
N PHE A 105 27.12 39.34 41.31
CA PHE A 105 27.08 38.38 40.21
C PHE A 105 26.19 38.93 39.09
N ASP A 106 26.71 39.91 38.36
CA ASP A 106 25.98 40.70 37.37
C ASP A 106 26.46 40.46 35.92
N HIS A 107 27.48 39.65 35.70
CA HIS A 107 28.03 39.34 34.38
C HIS A 107 27.98 37.84 34.07
N LEU A 108 27.32 37.50 32.95
CA LEU A 108 27.25 36.15 32.41
C LEU A 108 28.13 36.01 31.16
N TYR A 109 29.13 35.14 31.24
CA TYR A 109 29.98 34.78 30.09
C TYR A 109 29.55 33.43 29.50
N TYR A 110 29.37 33.38 28.19
CA TYR A 110 28.91 32.19 27.47
C TYR A 110 29.58 32.06 26.09
N PRO A 111 29.76 30.83 25.58
CA PRO A 111 30.45 30.57 24.32
C PRO A 111 29.63 31.03 23.11
N MET A 112 30.28 31.73 22.18
CA MET A 112 29.76 32.15 20.87
C MET A 112 30.83 31.88 19.80
N ARG A 113 30.50 32.13 18.52
CA ARG A 113 31.37 31.86 17.37
C ARG A 113 32.81 32.39 17.54
N ASP A 114 32.94 33.61 18.04
CA ASP A 114 34.21 34.34 18.10
C ASP A 114 34.86 34.35 19.50
N GLY A 115 34.38 33.50 20.43
CA GLY A 115 34.90 33.42 21.79
C GLY A 115 33.84 33.42 22.87
N LEU A 116 34.24 33.74 24.10
CA LEU A 116 33.30 34.01 25.20
C LEU A 116 32.68 35.40 25.02
N ALA A 117 31.37 35.44 24.81
CA ALA A 117 30.58 36.65 24.86
C ALA A 117 30.16 36.95 26.30
N SER A 118 29.91 38.24 26.60
CA SER A 118 29.39 38.69 27.89
C SER A 118 27.96 39.22 27.75
N ALA A 119 27.16 39.09 28.80
CA ALA A 119 25.86 39.72 28.94
C ALA A 119 25.58 40.10 30.39
N ASP A 120 24.93 41.24 30.58
CA ASP A 120 24.45 41.67 31.89
C ASP A 120 23.40 40.69 32.41
N PHE A 121 23.53 40.33 33.69
CA PHE A 121 22.66 39.41 34.40
C PHE A 121 22.05 40.12 35.61
N LEU A 122 20.80 40.54 35.47
CA LEU A 122 20.10 41.28 36.52
C LEU A 122 19.17 40.34 37.30
N MET A 123 19.48 40.12 38.59
CA MET A 123 18.61 39.32 39.46
C MET A 123 17.29 40.05 39.77
N ASN A 124 16.22 39.66 39.09
CA ASN A 124 14.88 40.26 39.25
C ASN A 124 13.97 39.42 40.16
N TYR A 125 13.39 40.00 41.21
CA TYR A 125 12.45 39.29 42.08
C TYR A 125 11.01 39.55 41.62
N GLN A 126 10.27 38.50 41.24
CA GLN A 126 8.83 38.59 40.98
C GLN A 126 8.09 37.88 42.11
N GLY A 127 7.24 38.61 42.84
CA GLY A 127 6.34 38.01 43.84
C GLY A 127 7.03 37.28 45.00
N ASN A 128 8.20 37.76 45.45
CA ASN A 128 8.99 37.16 46.53
C ASN A 128 9.57 35.75 46.21
N ASN A 129 9.56 35.34 44.94
CA ASN A 129 10.19 34.10 44.47
C ASN A 129 11.31 34.43 43.47
N TYR A 130 12.48 33.83 43.65
CA TYR A 130 13.64 34.01 42.76
C TYR A 130 14.07 32.66 42.18
N ASN A 131 14.11 32.60 40.84
CA ASN A 131 14.60 31.44 40.11
C ASN A 131 15.75 31.89 39.18
N GLY A 132 16.98 31.71 39.65
CA GLY A 132 18.19 32.08 38.90
C GLY A 132 18.35 31.30 37.58
N GLU A 133 17.94 30.04 37.55
CA GLU A 133 17.99 29.24 36.32
C GLU A 133 17.07 29.83 35.23
N ALA A 134 15.84 30.19 35.61
CA ALA A 134 14.89 30.79 34.68
C ALA A 134 15.43 32.10 34.09
N GLN A 135 16.10 32.92 34.89
CA GLN A 135 16.71 34.17 34.43
C GLN A 135 17.92 33.93 33.54
N ILE A 136 18.80 32.99 33.89
CA ILE A 136 19.93 32.61 33.02
C ILE A 136 19.39 32.17 31.67
N ARG A 137 18.34 31.33 31.64
CA ARG A 137 17.70 30.89 30.40
C ARG A 137 17.14 32.07 29.61
N GLU A 138 16.45 33.00 30.25
CA GLU A 138 15.90 34.19 29.57
C GLU A 138 17.00 35.12 29.01
N THR A 139 18.06 35.38 29.79
CA THR A 139 19.23 36.11 29.31
C THR A 139 19.83 35.43 28.08
N LEU A 140 20.03 34.11 28.13
CA LEU A 140 20.57 33.35 27.00
C LEU A 140 19.62 33.29 25.80
N LYS A 141 18.28 33.31 26.00
CA LYS A 141 17.30 33.44 24.91
C LYS A 141 17.43 34.79 24.22
N SER A 142 17.51 35.88 24.98
CA SER A 142 17.67 37.24 24.45
C SER A 142 18.94 37.39 23.60
N LYS A 143 19.99 36.64 23.94
CA LYS A 143 21.27 36.60 23.21
C LYS A 143 21.33 35.53 22.13
N GLN A 144 20.22 34.84 21.86
CA GLN A 144 20.11 33.74 20.90
C GLN A 144 21.10 32.60 21.17
N LYS A 145 21.56 32.44 22.41
CA LYS A 145 22.39 31.32 22.82
C LYS A 145 21.54 30.11 23.22
N PHE A 146 20.36 30.32 23.81
CA PHE A 146 19.41 29.27 24.17
C PHE A 146 18.14 29.35 23.31
N THR A 147 17.61 28.20 22.88
CA THR A 147 16.35 28.10 22.13
C THR A 147 15.47 27.00 22.71
N GLU A 148 14.15 27.25 22.71
CA GLU A 148 13.11 26.25 22.96
C GLU A 148 12.43 25.79 21.67
N ASP A 149 12.62 26.53 20.58
CA ASP A 149 12.22 26.07 19.24
C ASP A 149 13.17 24.97 18.76
N ILE A 150 12.68 23.74 18.81
CA ILE A 150 13.37 22.51 18.39
C ILE A 150 12.68 21.83 17.19
N ASP A 151 11.47 22.27 16.86
CA ASP A 151 10.60 21.64 15.86
C ASP A 151 10.61 22.37 14.52
N SER A 152 11.07 23.63 14.47
CA SER A 152 11.08 24.38 13.22
C SER A 152 12.07 23.85 12.18
N ASP A 153 11.77 24.14 10.91
CA ASP A 153 12.69 23.95 9.78
C ASP A 153 14.00 24.75 9.95
N THR A 154 13.92 25.88 10.67
CA THR A 154 15.09 26.71 11.02
C THR A 154 16.05 25.96 11.95
N PHE A 155 15.54 25.22 12.94
CA PHE A 155 16.37 24.40 13.82
C PHE A 155 17.07 23.28 13.04
N ARG A 156 16.35 22.60 12.14
CA ARG A 156 16.94 21.60 11.22
C ARG A 156 18.08 22.20 10.40
N LYS A 157 17.83 23.30 9.69
CA LYS A 157 18.83 23.98 8.84
C LYS A 157 20.06 24.40 9.63
N LYS A 158 19.89 24.92 10.86
CA LYS A 158 21.02 25.25 11.74
C LYS A 158 21.82 24.01 12.11
N CYS A 159 21.16 22.89 12.44
CA CYS A 159 21.81 21.62 12.77
C CYS A 159 22.65 21.12 11.57
N GLU A 160 22.03 21.02 10.40
CA GLU A 160 22.67 20.59 9.15
C GLU A 160 23.83 21.49 8.74
N GLN A 161 23.75 22.79 8.99
CA GLN A 161 24.80 23.74 8.61
C GLN A 161 25.97 23.78 9.61
N ARG A 162 25.68 23.66 10.92
CA ARG A 162 26.68 23.92 11.99
C ARG A 162 27.27 22.64 12.58
N LEU A 163 26.51 21.55 12.59
CA LEU A 163 26.91 20.29 13.20
C LEU A 163 27.37 19.25 12.17
N PHE A 164 26.72 19.15 11.02
CA PHE A 164 27.20 18.27 9.94
C PHE A 164 28.35 18.93 9.17
N THR A 165 29.41 18.17 8.89
CA THR A 165 30.52 18.60 8.00
C THR A 165 30.57 17.80 6.71
N GLN A 166 29.74 16.76 6.59
CA GLN A 166 29.66 15.86 5.45
C GLN A 166 28.19 15.53 5.19
N GLN A 167 27.93 14.99 4.00
CA GLN A 167 26.60 14.52 3.60
C GLN A 167 26.14 13.35 4.47
N VAL A 168 27.06 12.41 4.74
CA VAL A 168 26.85 11.24 5.58
C VAL A 168 27.74 11.35 6.82
N MET A 169 27.19 11.21 8.03
CA MET A 169 27.95 11.35 9.27
C MET A 169 27.36 10.52 10.42
N ASP A 170 28.21 10.00 11.31
CA ASP A 170 27.76 9.32 12.54
C ASP A 170 27.01 10.30 13.46
N PHE A 171 25.82 9.92 13.92
CA PHE A 171 25.02 10.82 14.75
C PHE A 171 25.66 11.13 16.12
N SER A 172 26.47 10.22 16.66
CA SER A 172 27.25 10.44 17.87
C SER A 172 28.28 11.55 17.67
N GLU A 173 28.84 11.66 16.46
CA GLU A 173 29.73 12.76 16.09
C GLU A 173 28.98 14.08 15.98
N VAL A 174 27.76 14.09 15.43
CA VAL A 174 26.89 15.27 15.41
C VAL A 174 26.62 15.76 16.83
N LYS A 175 26.29 14.85 17.77
CA LYS A 175 26.12 15.19 19.19
C LYS A 175 27.42 15.70 19.82
N ARG A 176 28.56 15.07 19.55
CA ARG A 176 29.87 15.55 20.03
C ARG A 176 30.15 16.97 19.56
N ARG A 177 29.86 17.27 18.30
CA ARG A 177 30.02 18.61 17.72
C ARG A 177 29.10 19.66 18.35
N SER A 178 27.93 19.27 18.84
CA SER A 178 27.06 20.17 19.62
C SER A 178 27.73 20.65 20.91
N ALA A 179 28.63 19.84 21.49
CA ALA A 179 29.39 20.15 22.71
C ALA A 179 30.71 20.88 22.42
N THR A 180 31.32 20.68 21.25
CA THR A 180 32.60 21.31 20.90
C THR A 180 32.46 22.61 20.13
N ASN A 181 31.36 22.84 19.39
CA ASN A 181 31.16 24.04 18.55
C ASN A 181 30.50 25.20 19.31
N PRO A 182 31.22 26.30 19.65
CA PRO A 182 30.67 27.44 20.38
C PRO A 182 29.53 28.17 19.66
N GLN A 183 29.44 28.07 18.33
CA GLN A 183 28.38 28.68 17.52
C GLN A 183 27.04 27.93 17.65
N TRP A 184 27.05 26.70 18.15
CA TRP A 184 25.83 25.93 18.36
C TRP A 184 25.02 26.50 19.52
N GLN A 185 23.71 26.62 19.31
CA GLN A 185 22.77 27.11 20.33
C GLN A 185 22.45 25.98 21.30
N TRP A 186 22.32 26.31 22.57
CA TRP A 186 21.81 25.40 23.58
C TRP A 186 20.31 25.24 23.46
N HIS A 187 19.85 24.05 23.84
CA HIS A 187 18.47 23.61 23.69
C HIS A 187 18.18 22.58 24.78
N LEU A 188 16.95 22.10 24.85
CA LEU A 188 16.57 20.99 25.74
C LEU A 188 17.41 19.72 25.43
N PRO A 189 17.77 18.90 26.43
CA PRO A 189 18.68 17.77 26.23
C PRO A 189 18.25 16.77 25.13
N ASN A 190 16.94 16.56 24.97
CA ASN A 190 16.37 15.63 24.00
C ASN A 190 16.23 16.21 22.57
N ALA A 191 16.54 17.49 22.33
CA ALA A 191 16.20 18.15 21.07
C ALA A 191 16.87 17.53 19.84
N LEU A 192 18.13 17.11 19.94
CA LEU A 192 18.83 16.47 18.82
C LEU A 192 18.27 15.07 18.54
N ASP A 193 17.93 14.31 19.58
CA ASP A 193 17.30 13.00 19.43
C ASP A 193 15.89 13.12 18.82
N ALA A 194 15.10 14.08 19.30
CA ALA A 194 13.79 14.40 18.75
C ALA A 194 13.89 14.85 17.29
N LEU A 195 14.87 15.70 16.95
CA LEU A 195 15.15 16.09 15.57
C LEU A 195 15.49 14.88 14.71
N LYS A 196 16.42 14.01 15.15
CA LYS A 196 16.77 12.79 14.41
C LYS A 196 15.54 11.93 14.15
N GLN A 197 14.75 11.62 15.18
CA GLN A 197 13.54 10.80 15.05
C GLN A 197 12.57 11.39 14.03
N ARG A 198 12.34 12.70 14.09
CA ARG A 198 11.47 13.41 13.14
C ARG A 198 12.02 13.36 11.71
N MET A 199 13.31 13.61 11.51
CA MET A 199 13.92 13.60 10.18
C MET A 199 13.93 12.21 9.53
N LEU A 200 14.06 11.15 10.34
CA LEU A 200 13.92 9.78 9.85
C LEU A 200 12.46 9.45 9.50
N MET A 201 11.49 9.92 10.29
CA MET A 201 10.06 9.70 10.04
C MET A 201 9.58 10.44 8.78
N GLU A 202 10.10 11.63 8.52
CA GLU A 202 9.76 12.47 7.36
C GLU A 202 10.56 12.10 6.08
N ASP A 203 11.41 11.06 6.11
CA ASP A 203 12.40 10.69 5.06
C ASP A 203 13.30 11.87 4.62
N ALA A 204 13.45 12.87 5.50
CA ALA A 204 14.36 13.98 5.27
C ALA A 204 15.81 13.53 5.48
N TRP A 205 16.05 12.62 6.42
CA TRP A 205 17.33 11.93 6.66
C TRP A 205 17.14 10.41 6.55
N ARG A 206 18.20 9.68 6.21
CA ARG A 206 18.23 8.21 6.16
C ARG A 206 19.36 7.68 7.03
N GLU A 207 19.11 6.57 7.75
CA GLU A 207 20.10 5.95 8.64
C GLU A 207 20.55 4.59 8.11
N ASN A 208 21.87 4.37 8.08
CA ASN A 208 22.44 3.05 7.84
C ASN A 208 23.63 2.81 8.78
N GLY A 209 23.50 1.87 9.71
CA GLY A 209 24.57 1.51 10.63
C GLY A 209 25.03 2.66 11.55
N GLY A 210 24.14 3.56 11.97
CA GLY A 210 24.46 4.73 12.81
C GLY A 210 24.92 5.97 12.04
N LEU A 211 25.19 5.83 10.73
CA LEU A 211 25.46 6.95 9.83
C LEU A 211 24.16 7.57 9.33
N ILE A 212 24.07 8.88 9.44
CA ILE A 212 22.95 9.69 8.96
C ILE A 212 23.34 10.34 7.64
N ASP A 213 22.62 10.01 6.58
CA ASP A 213 22.62 10.72 5.30
C ASP A 213 21.50 11.76 5.30
N LYS A 214 21.83 13.01 4.99
CA LYS A 214 20.89 14.13 5.06
C LYS A 214 20.37 14.51 3.68
N GLY A 215 19.10 14.82 3.50
CA GLY A 215 18.56 15.24 2.21
C GLY A 215 19.18 16.54 1.63
N PRO A 216 18.75 16.94 0.43
CA PRO A 216 17.69 16.32 -0.38
C PRO A 216 18.18 15.05 -1.11
N PHE A 217 17.36 14.01 -1.08
CA PHE A 217 17.58 12.80 -1.87
C PHE A 217 17.05 12.99 -3.30
N PRO A 218 17.56 12.22 -4.29
CA PRO A 218 16.95 12.19 -5.61
C PRO A 218 15.46 11.83 -5.48
N PRO A 219 14.57 12.55 -6.20
CA PRO A 219 13.16 12.22 -6.20
C PRO A 219 12.97 10.76 -6.68
N PRO A 220 11.99 10.03 -6.13
CA PRO A 220 11.73 8.65 -6.53
C PRO A 220 11.44 8.57 -8.03
N VAL A 221 11.84 7.47 -8.68
CA VAL A 221 11.55 7.27 -10.10
C VAL A 221 10.07 7.01 -10.34
N THR A 222 9.61 7.24 -11.56
CA THR A 222 8.24 6.90 -11.96
C THR A 222 8.01 5.38 -11.98
N SER A 223 6.78 4.95 -11.73
CA SER A 223 6.37 3.54 -11.91
C SER A 223 4.88 3.42 -12.22
N VAL A 224 4.44 2.25 -12.68
CA VAL A 224 3.02 1.94 -12.92
C VAL A 224 2.58 0.81 -12.00
N ARG A 225 1.39 0.95 -11.42
CA ARG A 225 0.73 -0.11 -10.64
C ARG A 225 -0.55 -0.54 -11.34
N PRO A 226 -0.53 -1.65 -12.10
CA PRO A 226 -1.74 -2.22 -12.67
C PRO A 226 -2.63 -2.85 -11.60
N GLN A 227 -3.93 -2.64 -11.70
CA GLN A 227 -4.96 -3.28 -10.88
C GLN A 227 -5.97 -3.95 -11.80
N GLU A 228 -6.19 -5.24 -11.63
CA GLU A 228 -7.23 -5.94 -12.38
C GLU A 228 -8.62 -5.61 -11.82
N LEU A 229 -9.51 -5.10 -12.67
CA LEU A 229 -10.88 -4.78 -12.30
C LEU A 229 -11.84 -5.93 -12.59
N ARG A 230 -11.71 -6.52 -13.79
CA ARG A 230 -12.50 -7.66 -14.24
C ARG A 230 -11.75 -8.43 -15.32
N ARG A 231 -12.06 -9.72 -15.44
CA ARG A 231 -11.66 -10.59 -16.55
C ARG A 231 -12.85 -11.42 -17.01
N ASP A 232 -12.93 -11.64 -18.31
CA ASP A 232 -13.83 -12.61 -18.91
C ASP A 232 -13.07 -13.90 -19.23
N ASP A 233 -13.40 -14.98 -18.53
CA ASP A 233 -12.75 -16.29 -18.68
C ASP A 233 -13.15 -17.04 -19.97
N SER A 234 -14.11 -16.52 -20.74
CA SER A 234 -14.49 -17.08 -22.04
C SER A 234 -13.71 -16.49 -23.21
N THR A 235 -13.24 -15.25 -23.08
CA THR A 235 -12.50 -14.52 -24.12
C THR A 235 -11.04 -14.26 -23.75
N GLY A 236 -10.74 -14.24 -22.46
CA GLY A 236 -9.43 -13.86 -21.92
C GLY A 236 -9.21 -12.35 -21.86
N GLU A 237 -10.23 -11.55 -22.17
CA GLU A 237 -10.17 -10.10 -22.06
C GLU A 237 -10.12 -9.67 -20.59
N VAL A 238 -9.14 -8.82 -20.27
CA VAL A 238 -8.94 -8.23 -18.96
C VAL A 238 -9.11 -6.72 -19.05
N MET A 239 -9.79 -6.14 -18.06
CA MET A 239 -9.85 -4.70 -17.85
C MET A 239 -8.96 -4.32 -16.66
N LEU A 240 -7.99 -3.45 -16.92
CA LEU A 240 -7.02 -2.95 -15.97
C LEU A 240 -7.28 -1.47 -15.65
N ARG A 241 -7.08 -1.13 -14.37
CA ARG A 241 -6.83 0.24 -13.92
C ARG A 241 -5.33 0.41 -13.72
N LEU A 242 -4.73 1.33 -14.46
CA LEU A 242 -3.31 1.66 -14.37
C LEU A 242 -3.12 2.91 -13.52
N VAL A 243 -2.44 2.75 -12.38
CA VAL A 243 -2.14 3.87 -11.48
C VAL A 243 -0.67 4.27 -11.67
N PRO A 244 -0.38 5.38 -12.37
CA PRO A 244 0.97 5.91 -12.41
C PRO A 244 1.36 6.47 -11.03
N VAL A 245 2.61 6.24 -10.65
CA VAL A 245 3.22 6.75 -9.41
C VAL A 245 4.34 7.68 -9.83
N HIS A 246 4.27 8.93 -9.36
CA HIS A 246 5.20 10.00 -9.73
C HIS A 246 5.27 10.33 -11.22
N GLY A 247 4.30 9.90 -12.04
CA GLY A 247 4.17 10.26 -13.45
C GLY A 247 2.72 10.55 -13.83
N ASP A 248 2.51 11.15 -15.00
CA ASP A 248 1.19 11.55 -15.51
C ASP A 248 0.82 10.87 -16.83
N LYS A 249 1.80 10.32 -17.56
CA LYS A 249 1.58 9.57 -18.80
C LYS A 249 1.99 8.12 -18.63
N VAL A 250 1.22 7.20 -19.20
CA VAL A 250 1.56 5.78 -19.25
C VAL A 250 1.65 5.32 -20.70
N HIS A 251 2.79 4.76 -21.07
CA HIS A 251 3.01 4.07 -22.33
C HIS A 251 2.89 2.56 -22.13
N TYR A 252 2.48 1.83 -23.15
CA TYR A 252 2.40 0.38 -23.13
C TYR A 252 2.97 -0.24 -24.40
N GLU A 253 3.49 -1.46 -24.28
CA GLU A 253 4.06 -2.25 -25.38
C GLU A 253 3.68 -3.72 -25.22
N ILE A 254 3.41 -4.39 -26.35
CA ILE A 254 3.01 -5.81 -26.37
C ILE A 254 4.26 -6.66 -26.56
N GLY A 255 4.48 -7.63 -25.68
CA GLY A 255 5.57 -8.60 -25.82
C GLY A 255 6.99 -8.05 -25.58
N ALA A 256 7.21 -6.74 -25.50
CA ALA A 256 8.51 -6.12 -25.24
C ALA A 256 8.43 -5.06 -24.12
N PRO A 257 9.57 -4.62 -23.55
CA PRO A 257 9.60 -3.51 -22.59
C PRO A 257 9.18 -2.18 -23.21
N ALA A 258 8.23 -1.50 -22.57
CA ALA A 258 7.68 -0.24 -23.04
C ALA A 258 8.71 0.88 -22.90
N THR A 259 8.73 1.74 -23.91
CA THR A 259 9.60 2.92 -23.96
C THR A 259 8.76 4.18 -24.09
N SER A 260 9.37 5.36 -23.96
CA SER A 260 8.68 6.63 -24.25
C SER A 260 8.23 6.76 -25.71
N GLY A 261 8.73 5.90 -26.61
CA GLY A 261 8.28 5.80 -28.00
C GLY A 261 7.13 4.80 -28.21
N SER A 262 6.76 4.01 -27.20
CA SER A 262 5.66 3.04 -27.28
C SER A 262 4.29 3.72 -27.22
N SER A 263 3.24 2.96 -27.51
CA SER A 263 1.86 3.45 -27.57
C SER A 263 1.40 4.07 -26.24
N LEU A 264 0.68 5.19 -26.29
CA LEU A 264 0.12 5.81 -25.10
C LEU A 264 -1.16 5.09 -24.66
N VAL A 265 -1.34 4.89 -23.36
CA VAL A 265 -2.59 4.37 -22.80
C VAL A 265 -3.69 5.44 -22.93
N PRO A 266 -4.82 5.15 -23.61
CA PRO A 266 -5.88 6.14 -23.83
C PRO A 266 -6.73 6.39 -22.58
N ASP A 267 -7.05 5.34 -21.81
CA ASP A 267 -7.83 5.42 -20.57
C ASP A 267 -7.14 4.62 -19.46
N LEU A 268 -6.59 5.33 -18.46
CA LEU A 268 -5.93 4.73 -17.30
C LEU A 268 -6.89 4.00 -16.37
N GLN A 269 -8.19 4.30 -16.39
CA GLN A 269 -9.17 3.64 -15.52
C GLN A 269 -9.74 2.37 -16.13
N LYS A 270 -9.72 2.24 -17.46
CA LYS A 270 -10.36 1.14 -18.20
C LYS A 270 -9.53 0.69 -19.41
N PHE A 271 -8.29 0.30 -19.17
CA PHE A 271 -7.46 -0.29 -20.22
C PHE A 271 -7.86 -1.75 -20.46
N THR A 272 -8.35 -2.08 -21.64
CA THR A 272 -8.83 -3.44 -21.99
C THR A 272 -7.87 -4.14 -22.94
N THR A 273 -7.58 -5.42 -22.68
CA THR A 273 -6.67 -6.22 -23.52
C THR A 273 -6.90 -7.72 -23.36
N SER A 274 -6.63 -8.50 -24.41
CA SER A 274 -6.54 -9.96 -24.39
C SER A 274 -5.10 -10.46 -24.55
N GLU A 275 -4.12 -9.56 -24.63
CA GLU A 275 -2.71 -9.91 -24.79
C GLU A 275 -2.19 -10.64 -23.55
N LEU A 276 -1.27 -11.59 -23.76
CA LEU A 276 -0.69 -12.37 -22.67
C LEU A 276 0.43 -11.66 -21.93
N ARG A 277 1.23 -10.87 -22.64
CA ARG A 277 2.37 -10.13 -22.08
C ARG A 277 2.34 -8.69 -22.56
N LEU A 278 2.23 -7.78 -21.59
CA LEU A 278 2.33 -6.34 -21.79
C LEU A 278 3.40 -5.78 -20.87
N SER A 279 3.90 -4.61 -21.21
CA SER A 279 4.64 -3.80 -20.27
C SER A 279 4.12 -2.37 -20.26
N PHE A 280 4.29 -1.70 -19.13
CA PHE A 280 3.78 -0.34 -18.90
C PHE A 280 4.89 0.56 -18.36
N LEU A 281 5.05 1.75 -18.94
CA LEU A 281 6.05 2.74 -18.54
C LEU A 281 5.36 4.04 -18.14
N ALA A 282 5.58 4.51 -16.91
CA ALA A 282 5.13 5.82 -16.47
C ALA A 282 6.18 6.88 -16.83
N VAL A 283 5.74 8.01 -17.38
CA VAL A 283 6.60 9.17 -17.65
C VAL A 283 6.00 10.38 -16.95
N ASP A 284 6.87 11.17 -16.31
CA ASP A 284 6.54 12.48 -15.75
C ASP A 284 6.84 13.57 -16.80
N SER A 285 5.80 14.20 -17.32
CA SER A 285 5.91 15.24 -18.32
C SER A 285 6.51 16.54 -17.80
N LYS A 286 6.55 16.75 -16.47
CA LYS A 286 7.19 17.91 -15.84
C LYS A 286 8.68 17.71 -15.61
N GLY A 287 9.16 16.46 -15.63
CA GLY A 287 10.55 16.11 -15.37
C GLY A 287 10.99 16.31 -13.92
N GLU A 288 10.05 16.34 -12.97
CA GLU A 288 10.32 16.33 -11.52
C GLU A 288 10.88 14.96 -11.09
N HIS A 289 10.43 13.89 -11.74
CA HIS A 289 10.83 12.51 -11.48
C HIS A 289 11.50 11.86 -12.68
N GLN A 290 12.62 11.17 -12.46
CA GLN A 290 13.27 10.38 -13.50
C GLN A 290 12.39 9.18 -13.90
N THR A 291 12.41 8.83 -15.18
CA THR A 291 11.63 7.67 -15.68
C THR A 291 12.20 6.36 -15.13
N GLY A 292 11.37 5.59 -14.44
CA GLY A 292 11.73 4.28 -13.91
C GLY A 292 11.66 3.17 -14.97
N ALA A 293 11.85 1.92 -14.53
CA ALA A 293 11.73 0.75 -15.40
C ALA A 293 10.27 0.46 -15.77
N ALA A 294 10.06 -0.13 -16.96
CA ALA A 294 8.74 -0.60 -17.35
C ALA A 294 8.28 -1.76 -16.44
N TYR A 295 7.02 -1.73 -16.04
CA TYR A 295 6.37 -2.80 -15.29
C TYR A 295 5.88 -3.87 -16.28
N GLU A 296 6.33 -5.12 -16.14
CA GLU A 296 5.82 -6.25 -16.92
C GLU A 296 4.54 -6.81 -16.29
N TRP A 297 3.47 -6.85 -17.08
CA TRP A 297 2.19 -7.45 -16.70
C TRP A 297 1.92 -8.71 -17.54
N ARG A 298 1.38 -9.74 -16.89
CA ARG A 298 1.05 -11.02 -17.51
C ARG A 298 -0.42 -11.35 -17.30
N ASN A 299 -1.09 -11.72 -18.38
CA ASN A 299 -2.43 -12.32 -18.33
C ASN A 299 -2.32 -13.82 -17.99
N ARG A 300 -3.47 -14.46 -17.80
CA ARG A 300 -3.62 -15.89 -17.58
C ARG A 300 -4.37 -16.54 -18.75
N ILE A 301 -4.17 -17.84 -18.93
CA ILE A 301 -4.83 -18.67 -19.95
C ILE A 301 -5.86 -19.55 -19.23
N THR A 302 -7.10 -19.53 -19.71
CA THR A 302 -8.18 -20.42 -19.27
C THR A 302 -8.47 -21.42 -20.36
N LEU A 303 -8.54 -22.71 -20.02
CA LEU A 303 -8.97 -23.75 -20.93
C LEU A 303 -10.39 -24.21 -20.60
N LYS A 304 -11.17 -24.49 -21.64
CA LYS A 304 -12.49 -25.10 -21.56
C LYS A 304 -12.54 -26.32 -22.47
N HIS A 305 -13.45 -27.23 -22.17
CA HIS A 305 -13.72 -28.39 -23.02
C HIS A 305 -15.22 -28.62 -23.14
N ARG A 306 -15.60 -29.37 -24.17
CA ARG A 306 -16.90 -30.04 -24.25
C ARG A 306 -16.76 -31.38 -24.96
N PHE A 307 -17.61 -32.32 -24.60
CA PHE A 307 -17.78 -33.57 -25.33
C PHE A 307 -19.09 -33.52 -26.12
N PHE A 308 -19.09 -34.05 -27.33
CA PHE A 308 -20.27 -34.16 -28.17
C PHE A 308 -20.19 -35.40 -29.06
N GLN A 309 -21.29 -35.77 -29.70
CA GLN A 309 -21.36 -36.92 -30.60
C GLN A 309 -21.35 -36.45 -32.06
N ASN A 310 -20.55 -37.13 -32.88
CA ASN A 310 -20.54 -37.00 -34.33
C ASN A 310 -20.56 -38.41 -34.94
N GLY A 311 -21.68 -38.80 -35.54
CA GLY A 311 -21.89 -40.18 -35.96
C GLY A 311 -21.86 -41.16 -34.77
N ASP A 312 -21.05 -42.20 -34.87
CA ASP A 312 -20.79 -43.20 -33.82
C ASP A 312 -19.62 -42.81 -32.89
N GLN A 313 -18.98 -41.65 -33.13
CA GLN A 313 -17.82 -41.20 -32.38
C GLN A 313 -18.19 -40.13 -31.34
N ARG A 314 -17.55 -40.21 -30.18
CA ARG A 314 -17.51 -39.10 -29.22
C ARG A 314 -16.34 -38.19 -29.57
N MET A 315 -16.63 -36.91 -29.76
CA MET A 315 -15.66 -35.87 -30.07
C MET A 315 -15.32 -35.08 -28.80
N CYS A 316 -14.07 -34.64 -28.70
CA CYS A 316 -13.61 -33.67 -27.71
C CYS A 316 -13.27 -32.36 -28.43
N GLU A 317 -13.87 -31.26 -27.98
CA GLU A 317 -13.50 -29.91 -28.39
C GLU A 317 -12.86 -29.20 -27.20
N LEU A 318 -11.70 -28.60 -27.45
CA LEU A 318 -10.94 -27.79 -26.50
C LEU A 318 -10.97 -26.34 -26.95
N GLN A 319 -10.93 -25.41 -26.00
CA GLN A 319 -10.88 -23.99 -26.27
C GLN A 319 -9.99 -23.29 -25.25
N ALA A 320 -9.16 -22.36 -25.72
CA ALA A 320 -8.35 -21.49 -24.86
C ALA A 320 -8.83 -20.04 -24.93
N ALA A 321 -8.73 -19.35 -23.80
CA ALA A 321 -9.06 -17.95 -23.64
C ALA A 321 -7.98 -17.24 -22.80
N PRO A 322 -7.16 -16.34 -23.38
CA PRO A 322 -7.10 -15.95 -24.79
C PRO A 322 -6.69 -17.09 -25.73
N GLU A 323 -6.85 -16.88 -27.04
CA GLU A 323 -6.49 -17.88 -28.06
C GLU A 323 -4.97 -18.16 -28.03
N VAL A 324 -4.63 -19.42 -27.75
CA VAL A 324 -3.27 -19.94 -27.68
C VAL A 324 -3.20 -21.37 -28.19
N PRO A 325 -2.02 -21.86 -28.61
CA PRO A 325 -1.80 -23.28 -28.83
C PRO A 325 -2.17 -24.12 -27.61
N ILE A 326 -2.93 -25.19 -27.82
CA ILE A 326 -3.30 -26.16 -26.80
C ILE A 326 -2.63 -27.49 -27.12
N TYR A 327 -1.87 -28.02 -26.17
CA TYR A 327 -1.27 -29.34 -26.23
C TYR A 327 -2.09 -30.31 -25.38
N TYR A 328 -2.34 -31.52 -25.87
CA TYR A 328 -3.20 -32.48 -25.16
C TYR A 328 -2.67 -33.91 -25.20
N SER A 329 -3.21 -34.73 -24.29
CA SER A 329 -2.98 -36.17 -24.21
C SER A 329 -4.28 -36.91 -23.90
N THR A 330 -4.38 -38.14 -24.39
CA THR A 330 -5.52 -39.06 -24.19
C THR A 330 -5.11 -40.35 -23.46
N ASP A 331 -3.82 -40.57 -23.25
CA ASP A 331 -3.25 -41.72 -22.55
C ASP A 331 -3.05 -41.49 -21.04
N GLY A 332 -3.40 -40.29 -20.55
CA GLY A 332 -3.24 -39.88 -19.16
C GLY A 332 -1.86 -39.31 -18.82
N SER A 333 -0.94 -39.20 -19.78
CA SER A 333 0.35 -38.52 -19.59
C SER A 333 0.18 -37.00 -19.44
N THR A 334 1.06 -36.33 -18.71
CA THR A 334 1.00 -34.87 -18.57
C THR A 334 1.35 -34.20 -19.91
N PRO A 335 0.48 -33.34 -20.47
CA PRO A 335 0.75 -32.67 -21.74
C PRO A 335 1.93 -31.70 -21.61
N THR A 336 2.75 -31.67 -22.66
CA THR A 336 3.92 -30.78 -22.84
C THR A 336 3.88 -30.17 -24.23
N ASP A 337 4.81 -29.28 -24.54
CA ASP A 337 5.03 -28.74 -25.89
C ASP A 337 5.40 -29.80 -26.95
N ALA A 338 5.77 -31.01 -26.52
CA ALA A 338 5.99 -32.17 -27.38
C ALA A 338 4.76 -33.09 -27.53
N SER A 339 3.66 -32.80 -26.83
CA SER A 339 2.41 -33.57 -26.92
C SER A 339 1.62 -33.21 -28.19
N GLY A 340 0.48 -33.89 -28.41
CA GLY A 340 -0.37 -33.62 -29.57
C GLY A 340 -0.88 -32.18 -29.56
N LEU A 341 -0.68 -31.45 -30.66
CA LEU A 341 -1.23 -30.11 -30.85
C LEU A 341 -2.72 -30.23 -31.22
N TYR A 342 -3.57 -29.50 -30.51
CA TYR A 342 -4.98 -29.37 -30.83
C TYR A 342 -5.17 -28.34 -31.95
N ASP A 343 -5.84 -28.76 -33.02
CA ASP A 343 -6.17 -27.93 -34.18
C ASP A 343 -7.70 -27.88 -34.38
N GLU A 344 -8.35 -29.05 -34.32
CA GLU A 344 -9.79 -29.21 -34.47
C GLU A 344 -10.35 -30.27 -33.49
N PRO A 345 -11.69 -30.30 -33.28
CA PRO A 345 -12.30 -31.35 -32.45
C PRO A 345 -11.93 -32.75 -32.95
N PHE A 346 -11.52 -33.62 -32.03
CA PHE A 346 -10.99 -34.95 -32.37
C PHE A 346 -11.82 -36.07 -31.75
N PRO A 347 -11.88 -37.25 -32.40
CA PRO A 347 -12.56 -38.41 -31.83
C PRO A 347 -11.76 -38.94 -30.63
N VAL A 348 -12.44 -39.12 -29.50
CA VAL A 348 -11.85 -39.64 -28.27
C VAL A 348 -11.55 -41.13 -28.44
N PRO A 349 -10.29 -41.59 -28.32
CA PRO A 349 -9.95 -43.01 -28.46
C PRO A 349 -10.68 -43.89 -27.44
N SER A 350 -11.09 -45.09 -27.85
CA SER A 350 -11.73 -46.05 -26.94
C SER A 350 -10.83 -46.39 -25.75
N GLY A 351 -11.40 -46.41 -24.54
CA GLY A 351 -10.66 -46.66 -23.30
C GLY A 351 -10.02 -45.41 -22.67
N THR A 352 -10.14 -44.24 -23.29
CA THR A 352 -9.70 -42.96 -22.68
C THR A 352 -10.54 -42.65 -21.45
N ILE A 353 -9.88 -42.47 -20.30
CA ILE A 353 -10.55 -42.11 -19.03
C ILE A 353 -10.70 -40.58 -18.91
N CYS A 354 -9.68 -39.84 -19.33
CA CYS A 354 -9.68 -38.38 -19.33
C CYS A 354 -8.79 -37.83 -20.45
N VAL A 355 -9.14 -36.65 -20.96
CA VAL A 355 -8.27 -35.83 -21.79
C VAL A 355 -7.58 -34.81 -20.89
N LEU A 356 -6.25 -34.71 -20.98
CA LEU A 356 -5.48 -33.66 -20.31
C LEU A 356 -5.04 -32.62 -21.34
N ALA A 357 -5.15 -31.33 -21.02
CA ALA A 357 -4.79 -30.24 -21.92
C ALA A 357 -4.00 -29.13 -21.22
N LEU A 358 -3.05 -28.54 -21.94
CA LEU A 358 -2.19 -27.43 -21.52
C LEU A 358 -2.17 -26.36 -22.60
N GLY A 359 -2.49 -25.12 -22.26
CA GLY A 359 -2.34 -23.97 -23.13
C GLY A 359 -0.99 -23.31 -22.85
N GLU A 360 -0.21 -23.04 -23.88
CA GLU A 360 1.10 -22.38 -23.72
C GLU A 360 1.39 -21.41 -24.86
N LYS A 361 1.80 -20.19 -24.49
CA LYS A 361 2.31 -19.18 -25.43
C LYS A 361 3.21 -18.20 -24.68
N ASP A 362 4.32 -17.80 -25.29
CA ASP A 362 5.29 -16.83 -24.76
C ASP A 362 5.80 -17.12 -23.33
N GLY A 363 5.90 -18.40 -22.96
CA GLY A 363 6.32 -18.87 -21.64
C GLY A 363 5.24 -18.74 -20.54
N ILE A 364 4.01 -18.37 -20.91
CA ILE A 364 2.85 -18.37 -20.03
C ILE A 364 2.08 -19.68 -20.26
N ARG A 365 1.85 -20.41 -19.17
CA ARG A 365 1.16 -21.72 -19.16
C ARG A 365 -0.17 -21.61 -18.44
N SER A 366 -1.19 -22.30 -18.96
CA SER A 366 -2.43 -22.54 -18.22
C SER A 366 -2.20 -23.57 -17.10
N GLU A 367 -3.18 -23.69 -16.21
CA GLU A 367 -3.33 -24.92 -15.44
C GLU A 367 -3.64 -26.08 -16.39
N ILE A 368 -3.25 -27.31 -16.01
CA ILE A 368 -3.60 -28.50 -16.78
C ILE A 368 -5.10 -28.74 -16.62
N LEU A 369 -5.84 -28.62 -17.71
CA LEU A 369 -7.25 -28.97 -17.77
C LEU A 369 -7.37 -30.49 -17.80
N ARG A 370 -8.16 -31.03 -16.88
CA ARG A 370 -8.60 -32.43 -16.89
C ARG A 370 -10.05 -32.50 -17.31
N ALA A 371 -10.31 -33.12 -18.46
CA ALA A 371 -11.64 -33.39 -18.98
C ALA A 371 -11.93 -34.88 -18.82
N ASP A 372 -12.68 -35.26 -17.78
CA ASP A 372 -13.05 -36.66 -17.55
C ASP A 372 -14.07 -37.12 -18.61
N VAL A 373 -13.77 -38.22 -19.30
CA VAL A 373 -14.62 -38.75 -20.35
C VAL A 373 -15.83 -39.44 -19.70
N PRO A 374 -17.08 -39.13 -20.11
CA PRO A 374 -18.26 -39.76 -19.54
C PRO A 374 -18.26 -41.30 -19.65
N ALA A 375 -18.73 -41.98 -18.60
CA ALA A 375 -18.59 -43.44 -18.44
C ALA A 375 -19.33 -44.30 -19.48
N SER A 376 -20.27 -43.75 -20.25
CA SER A 376 -20.81 -44.46 -21.42
C SER A 376 -19.71 -44.54 -22.48
N SER A 377 -19.05 -45.69 -22.54
CA SER A 377 -17.83 -45.88 -23.36
C SER A 377 -18.07 -45.84 -24.86
N GLN A 378 -19.33 -45.83 -25.31
CA GLN A 378 -19.71 -45.76 -26.72
C GLN A 378 -20.78 -44.69 -26.93
N ALA A 379 -20.65 -43.91 -28.00
CA ALA A 379 -21.73 -43.05 -28.47
C ALA A 379 -22.93 -43.94 -28.82
N VAL A 380 -24.15 -43.44 -28.63
CA VAL A 380 -25.34 -44.24 -28.93
C VAL A 380 -25.35 -44.55 -30.42
N ALA A 381 -25.28 -45.84 -30.76
CA ALA A 381 -25.32 -46.29 -32.15
C ALA A 381 -26.72 -46.04 -32.73
N VAL A 382 -26.77 -45.29 -33.83
CA VAL A 382 -27.99 -44.97 -34.59
C VAL A 382 -27.79 -45.48 -36.01
N ASP A 383 -28.74 -46.26 -36.53
CA ASP A 383 -28.75 -46.70 -37.92
C ASP A 383 -29.06 -45.50 -38.83
N PRO A 384 -28.13 -45.02 -39.68
CA PRO A 384 -28.34 -43.80 -40.46
C PRO A 384 -29.54 -43.90 -41.41
N SER A 385 -29.91 -45.11 -41.83
CA SER A 385 -30.94 -45.36 -42.85
C SER A 385 -32.37 -45.39 -42.32
N LYS A 386 -32.57 -45.50 -41.01
CA LYS A 386 -33.90 -45.67 -40.40
C LYS A 386 -34.40 -44.39 -39.75
N PRO A 387 -35.71 -44.08 -39.83
CA PRO A 387 -36.30 -42.99 -39.07
C PRO A 387 -35.98 -43.11 -37.58
N ALA A 388 -35.71 -41.97 -36.93
CA ALA A 388 -35.29 -41.93 -35.54
C ALA A 388 -36.14 -40.94 -34.74
N THR A 389 -36.54 -41.33 -33.53
CA THR A 389 -37.16 -40.45 -32.55
C THR A 389 -36.23 -40.25 -31.38
N TRP A 390 -35.91 -38.99 -31.08
CA TRP A 390 -35.13 -38.60 -29.91
C TRP A 390 -36.06 -38.17 -28.78
N LYS A 391 -36.24 -39.08 -27.81
CA LYS A 391 -37.03 -38.91 -26.59
C LYS A 391 -36.30 -38.05 -25.55
N ARG A 392 -36.02 -36.80 -25.90
CA ARG A 392 -35.50 -35.79 -25.00
C ARG A 392 -36.39 -34.56 -25.08
N SER A 393 -36.79 -34.06 -23.91
CA SER A 393 -37.55 -32.81 -23.87
C SER A 393 -36.64 -31.63 -24.17
N HIS A 394 -37.14 -30.69 -24.96
CA HIS A 394 -36.47 -29.43 -25.29
C HIS A 394 -37.36 -28.27 -24.88
N SER A 395 -36.78 -27.23 -24.26
CA SER A 395 -37.47 -25.97 -23.91
C SER A 395 -36.67 -24.79 -24.45
N PHE A 396 -37.39 -23.76 -24.89
CA PHE A 396 -36.86 -22.51 -25.43
C PHE A 396 -37.71 -21.38 -24.86
N ASP A 397 -37.08 -20.51 -24.07
CA ASP A 397 -37.81 -19.59 -23.18
C ASP A 397 -37.94 -18.18 -23.78
N THR A 398 -37.32 -17.95 -24.92
CA THR A 398 -37.37 -16.67 -25.65
C THR A 398 -37.85 -16.86 -27.08
N THR A 399 -38.41 -15.78 -27.63
CA THR A 399 -38.85 -15.70 -29.03
C THR A 399 -37.70 -16.05 -29.98
N LYS A 400 -36.51 -15.49 -29.73
CA LYS A 400 -35.33 -15.72 -30.57
C LYS A 400 -34.94 -17.20 -30.60
N GLU A 401 -34.78 -17.82 -29.43
CA GLU A 401 -34.44 -19.25 -29.31
C GLU A 401 -35.50 -20.13 -29.98
N THR A 402 -36.78 -19.81 -29.80
CA THR A 402 -37.89 -20.54 -30.41
C THR A 402 -37.80 -20.53 -31.94
N TYR A 403 -37.64 -19.35 -32.55
CA TYR A 403 -37.56 -19.26 -34.02
C TYR A 403 -36.25 -19.80 -34.59
N GLU A 404 -35.13 -19.67 -33.87
CA GLU A 404 -33.86 -20.31 -34.24
C GLU A 404 -34.01 -21.84 -34.23
N PHE A 405 -34.66 -22.40 -33.21
CA PHE A 405 -34.97 -23.81 -33.14
C PHE A 405 -35.91 -24.26 -34.27
N LEU A 406 -36.99 -23.54 -34.55
CA LEU A 406 -37.91 -23.87 -35.66
C LEU A 406 -37.18 -23.85 -37.02
N SER A 407 -36.27 -22.91 -37.23
CA SER A 407 -35.45 -22.85 -38.44
C SER A 407 -34.49 -24.03 -38.55
N GLN A 408 -33.90 -24.46 -37.43
CA GLN A 408 -33.07 -25.67 -37.40
C GLN A 408 -33.93 -26.91 -37.69
N LEU A 409 -35.11 -26.99 -37.07
CA LEU A 409 -36.03 -28.13 -37.21
C LEU A 409 -36.39 -28.37 -38.68
N GLU A 410 -36.67 -27.29 -39.41
CA GLU A 410 -36.91 -27.33 -40.85
C GLU A 410 -35.68 -27.76 -41.66
N LYS A 411 -34.48 -27.23 -41.34
CA LYS A 411 -33.21 -27.62 -41.99
C LYS A 411 -32.97 -29.14 -41.89
N ALA A 412 -33.31 -29.74 -40.74
CA ALA A 412 -33.14 -31.16 -40.50
C ALA A 412 -34.34 -32.02 -40.96
N GLY A 413 -35.38 -31.42 -41.55
CA GLY A 413 -36.61 -32.13 -41.93
C GLY A 413 -37.35 -32.77 -40.73
N ALA A 414 -37.07 -32.30 -39.52
CA ALA A 414 -37.54 -32.91 -38.28
C ALA A 414 -38.94 -32.39 -37.87
N SER A 415 -39.57 -33.08 -36.94
CA SER A 415 -40.85 -32.69 -36.34
C SER A 415 -40.80 -32.79 -34.81
N MET A 416 -41.59 -31.98 -34.13
CA MET A 416 -41.74 -32.01 -32.68
C MET A 416 -42.88 -32.94 -32.27
N LEU A 417 -42.70 -33.64 -31.16
CA LEU A 417 -43.74 -34.43 -30.49
C LEU A 417 -44.10 -33.79 -29.15
N GLY A 418 -45.39 -33.71 -28.81
CA GLY A 418 -45.85 -33.13 -27.53
C GLY A 418 -45.50 -31.65 -27.38
N MET A 419 -45.69 -30.86 -28.45
CA MET A 419 -45.41 -29.43 -28.46
C MET A 419 -46.29 -28.67 -27.46
N ARG A 420 -45.68 -27.77 -26.70
CA ARG A 420 -46.32 -26.75 -25.86
C ARG A 420 -45.80 -25.40 -26.27
N VAL A 421 -46.70 -24.45 -26.49
CA VAL A 421 -46.36 -23.09 -26.88
C VAL A 421 -47.09 -22.11 -26.00
N LEU A 422 -46.35 -21.18 -25.38
CA LEU A 422 -46.86 -20.10 -24.55
C LEU A 422 -46.48 -18.76 -25.19
N VAL A 423 -47.43 -17.82 -25.24
CA VAL A 423 -47.18 -16.45 -25.69
C VAL A 423 -47.58 -15.47 -24.59
N GLY A 424 -46.64 -14.63 -24.17
CA GLY A 424 -46.86 -13.57 -23.18
C GLY A 424 -46.87 -14.04 -21.72
N THR A 425 -46.89 -13.07 -20.80
CA THR A 425 -46.88 -13.31 -19.35
C THR A 425 -48.17 -12.85 -18.66
N SER A 426 -48.76 -11.73 -19.11
CA SER A 426 -50.06 -11.23 -18.68
C SER A 426 -50.52 -10.08 -19.60
N PRO A 427 -51.51 -10.28 -20.49
CA PRO A 427 -52.23 -11.52 -20.76
C PRO A 427 -51.31 -12.59 -21.39
N TRP A 428 -51.68 -13.86 -21.25
CA TRP A 428 -50.98 -14.98 -21.86
C TRP A 428 -51.96 -15.92 -22.58
N ALA A 429 -51.46 -16.64 -23.57
CA ALA A 429 -52.20 -17.71 -24.25
C ALA A 429 -51.27 -18.90 -24.49
N GLU A 430 -51.80 -20.12 -24.30
CA GLU A 430 -51.04 -21.36 -24.38
C GLU A 430 -51.76 -22.40 -25.24
N ILE A 431 -51.00 -23.17 -26.01
CA ILE A 431 -51.47 -24.37 -26.70
C ILE A 431 -50.61 -25.56 -26.27
N ASN A 432 -51.29 -26.63 -25.89
CA ASN A 432 -50.69 -27.92 -25.55
C ASN A 432 -51.20 -28.98 -26.53
N THR A 433 -50.29 -29.81 -27.04
CA THR A 433 -50.61 -30.90 -27.96
C THR A 433 -50.35 -32.25 -27.33
N ASP A 434 -51.01 -33.28 -27.83
CA ASP A 434 -50.81 -34.65 -27.35
C ASP A 434 -49.36 -35.12 -27.61
N SER A 435 -48.81 -35.95 -26.71
CA SER A 435 -47.44 -36.47 -26.81
C SER A 435 -47.14 -37.25 -28.09
N ALA A 436 -48.15 -37.80 -28.77
CA ALA A 436 -48.00 -38.50 -30.05
C ALA A 436 -48.21 -37.59 -31.28
N MET A 437 -48.65 -36.34 -31.08
CA MET A 437 -48.91 -35.40 -32.17
C MET A 437 -47.60 -34.87 -32.74
N SER A 438 -47.34 -35.16 -34.01
CA SER A 438 -46.15 -34.70 -34.74
C SER A 438 -46.41 -33.40 -35.48
N LEU A 439 -45.61 -32.37 -35.19
CA LEU A 439 -45.71 -31.04 -35.77
C LEU A 439 -44.38 -30.58 -36.33
N ASP A 440 -44.34 -30.31 -37.63
CA ASP A 440 -43.23 -29.62 -38.27
C ASP A 440 -43.28 -28.11 -38.02
N ARG A 441 -42.29 -27.39 -38.55
CA ARG A 441 -42.24 -25.92 -38.47
C ARG A 441 -43.53 -25.27 -39.00
N ALA A 442 -43.99 -25.68 -40.18
CA ALA A 442 -45.12 -25.05 -40.84
C ALA A 442 -46.41 -25.20 -40.03
N ALA A 443 -46.62 -26.36 -39.41
CA ALA A 443 -47.76 -26.62 -38.53
C ALA A 443 -47.66 -25.83 -37.22
N ALA A 444 -46.46 -25.74 -36.62
CA ALA A 444 -46.23 -24.93 -35.43
C ALA A 444 -46.46 -23.43 -35.67
N GLU A 445 -45.99 -22.90 -36.81
CA GLU A 445 -46.20 -21.50 -37.19
C GLU A 445 -47.69 -21.17 -37.38
N LYS A 446 -48.47 -22.08 -37.95
CA LYS A 446 -49.94 -21.93 -38.07
C LYS A 446 -50.64 -21.81 -36.71
N LEU A 447 -50.09 -22.42 -35.66
CA LEU A 447 -50.61 -22.32 -34.29
C LEU A 447 -50.11 -21.05 -33.58
N LEU A 448 -48.89 -20.60 -33.87
CA LEU A 448 -48.29 -19.40 -33.29
C LEU A 448 -48.93 -18.09 -33.76
N ILE A 449 -49.30 -18.00 -35.04
CA ILE A 449 -49.90 -16.79 -35.63
C ILE A 449 -51.13 -16.30 -34.84
N PRO A 450 -52.18 -17.11 -34.63
CA PRO A 450 -53.37 -16.66 -33.90
C PRO A 450 -53.10 -16.37 -32.42
N LEU A 451 -52.17 -17.09 -31.78
CA LEU A 451 -51.77 -16.80 -30.39
C LEU A 451 -51.12 -15.42 -30.26
N ARG A 452 -50.26 -15.06 -31.22
CA ARG A 452 -49.64 -13.72 -31.27
C ARG A 452 -50.64 -12.63 -31.58
N GLU A 453 -51.58 -12.87 -32.51
CA GLU A 453 -52.66 -11.92 -32.79
C GLU A 453 -53.56 -11.67 -31.56
N LEU A 454 -53.80 -12.71 -30.76
CA LEU A 454 -54.62 -12.61 -29.54
C LEU A 454 -53.92 -11.87 -28.40
N VAL A 455 -52.66 -12.18 -28.13
CA VAL A 455 -51.90 -11.64 -26.98
C VAL A 455 -51.23 -10.29 -27.31
N GLY A 456 -50.90 -10.04 -28.58
CA GLY A 456 -50.17 -8.85 -29.03
C GLY A 456 -48.67 -8.97 -28.80
N SER A 457 -48.10 -8.12 -27.94
CA SER A 457 -46.66 -8.12 -27.62
C SER A 457 -46.37 -9.06 -26.45
N GLY A 458 -45.77 -10.22 -26.73
CA GLY A 458 -45.35 -11.19 -25.73
C GLY A 458 -44.21 -12.07 -26.23
N GLU A 459 -43.35 -12.51 -25.32
CA GLU A 459 -42.34 -13.52 -25.62
C GLU A 459 -43.01 -14.84 -25.99
N VAL A 460 -42.44 -15.53 -26.97
CA VAL A 460 -42.86 -16.88 -27.36
C VAL A 460 -41.94 -17.87 -26.66
N GLN A 461 -42.54 -18.79 -25.92
CA GLN A 461 -41.86 -19.94 -25.32
C GLN A 461 -42.37 -21.20 -25.97
N LEU A 462 -41.47 -22.12 -26.28
CA LEU A 462 -41.81 -23.40 -26.88
C LEU A 462 -41.10 -24.52 -26.12
N SER A 463 -41.84 -25.57 -25.81
CA SER A 463 -41.26 -26.84 -25.42
C SER A 463 -41.82 -28.00 -26.22
N CYS A 464 -41.09 -29.10 -26.27
CA CYS A 464 -41.55 -30.37 -26.84
C CYS A 464 -41.01 -31.53 -26.00
N ASP A 465 -41.67 -32.68 -26.09
CA ASP A 465 -41.32 -33.88 -25.33
C ASP A 465 -40.26 -34.72 -26.07
N ALA A 466 -40.27 -34.68 -27.41
CA ALA A 466 -39.34 -35.41 -28.27
C ALA A 466 -39.25 -34.80 -29.67
N LEU A 467 -38.23 -35.19 -30.42
CA LEU A 467 -38.04 -34.84 -31.83
C LEU A 467 -38.08 -36.10 -32.70
N ALA A 468 -38.75 -36.03 -33.85
CA ALA A 468 -38.79 -37.09 -34.85
C ALA A 468 -38.04 -36.66 -36.10
N PHE A 469 -37.14 -37.51 -36.59
CA PHE A 469 -36.27 -37.27 -37.73
C PHE A 469 -36.59 -38.26 -38.87
N PRO A 470 -36.54 -37.83 -40.15
CA PRO A 470 -36.80 -38.70 -41.30
C PRO A 470 -35.83 -39.87 -41.38
N SER A 471 -34.57 -39.66 -41.02
CA SER A 471 -33.53 -40.68 -40.97
C SER A 471 -32.67 -40.55 -39.71
N GLY A 472 -31.92 -41.61 -39.41
CA GLY A 472 -30.93 -41.60 -38.34
C GLY A 472 -29.78 -40.66 -38.65
N GLN A 473 -29.46 -40.46 -39.93
CA GLN A 473 -28.45 -39.50 -40.35
C GLN A 473 -28.85 -38.07 -39.98
N ASP A 474 -30.12 -37.68 -40.20
CA ASP A 474 -30.60 -36.34 -39.85
C ASP A 474 -30.52 -36.07 -38.32
N LEU A 475 -30.78 -37.10 -37.51
CA LEU A 475 -30.59 -37.02 -36.05
C LEU A 475 -29.12 -36.87 -35.69
N LEU A 476 -28.23 -37.64 -36.32
CA LEU A 476 -26.79 -37.57 -36.06
C LEU A 476 -26.22 -36.20 -36.45
N ASP A 477 -26.62 -35.67 -37.60
CA ASP A 477 -26.23 -34.33 -38.07
C ASP A 477 -26.75 -33.25 -37.11
N TRP A 478 -27.99 -33.37 -36.63
CA TRP A 478 -28.55 -32.47 -35.62
C TRP A 478 -27.75 -32.46 -34.32
N VAL A 479 -27.38 -33.65 -33.82
CA VAL A 479 -26.61 -33.83 -32.59
C VAL A 479 -25.21 -33.24 -32.73
N ALA A 480 -24.57 -33.43 -33.90
CA ALA A 480 -23.27 -32.85 -34.23
C ALA A 480 -23.33 -31.31 -34.35
N ASP A 481 -24.30 -30.77 -35.10
CA ASP A 481 -24.52 -29.33 -35.29
C ASP A 481 -24.75 -28.63 -33.95
N ARG A 482 -25.49 -29.25 -33.03
CA ARG A 482 -25.74 -28.74 -31.68
C ARG A 482 -24.65 -29.04 -30.66
N LYS A 483 -23.59 -29.78 -31.05
CA LYS A 483 -22.51 -30.25 -30.18
C LYS A 483 -23.04 -30.84 -28.87
N THR A 484 -24.01 -31.74 -28.99
CA THR A 484 -24.63 -32.46 -27.87
C THR A 484 -24.38 -33.96 -28.00
N GLU A 485 -24.92 -34.76 -27.09
CA GLU A 485 -24.77 -36.21 -27.07
C GLU A 485 -26.13 -36.90 -26.88
N LEU A 486 -26.27 -38.10 -27.44
CA LEU A 486 -27.39 -39.00 -27.19
C LEU A 486 -27.13 -39.85 -25.94
N LYS A 487 -28.17 -40.18 -25.18
CA LYS A 487 -28.07 -41.13 -24.06
C LYS A 487 -28.77 -42.45 -24.39
N GLU A 488 -28.34 -43.51 -23.72
CA GLU A 488 -29.00 -44.82 -23.81
C GLU A 488 -30.49 -44.66 -23.50
N GLN A 489 -31.35 -45.36 -24.27
CA GLN A 489 -32.81 -45.34 -24.18
C GLN A 489 -33.51 -44.05 -24.67
N GLU A 490 -32.77 -43.01 -25.08
CA GLU A 490 -33.38 -41.81 -25.67
C GLU A 490 -33.74 -41.97 -27.15
N VAL A 491 -33.14 -42.92 -27.87
CA VAL A 491 -33.35 -43.09 -29.31
C VAL A 491 -34.24 -44.28 -29.61
N ILE A 492 -35.28 -44.06 -30.41
CA ILE A 492 -36.12 -45.12 -30.97
C ILE A 492 -35.99 -45.12 -32.49
N GLN A 493 -35.69 -46.29 -33.06
CA GLN A 493 -35.76 -46.52 -34.50
C GLN A 493 -36.78 -47.60 -34.80
N VAL A 494 -37.63 -47.39 -35.80
CA VAL A 494 -38.66 -48.35 -36.19
C VAL A 494 -37.99 -49.56 -36.83
N VAL A 495 -38.08 -50.73 -36.17
CA VAL A 495 -37.70 -52.01 -36.79
C VAL A 495 -38.88 -52.45 -37.66
N VAL A 496 -38.76 -52.29 -38.98
CA VAL A 496 -39.69 -52.94 -39.90
C VAL A 496 -39.41 -54.45 -39.83
N ARG A 497 -40.26 -55.19 -39.11
CA ARG A 497 -40.34 -56.64 -39.30
C ARG A 497 -40.94 -56.88 -40.67
N ASN A 498 -40.13 -57.36 -41.62
CA ASN A 498 -40.65 -58.02 -42.81
C ASN A 498 -41.24 -59.36 -42.36
N ASP A 499 -42.51 -59.37 -41.98
CA ASP A 499 -43.28 -60.60 -41.91
C ASP A 499 -43.62 -60.99 -43.37
N GLY A 500 -43.01 -62.08 -43.83
CA GLY A 500 -43.17 -62.64 -45.17
C GLY A 500 -44.44 -63.45 -45.36
#